data_AF-A0A6J5F842-F1
#
_entry.id   AF-A0A6J5F842-F1
#
_cell.length_a   1.000
_cell.length_b   1.000
_cell.length_c   1.000
_cell.angle_alpha   90.00
_cell.angle_beta   90.00
_cell.angle_gamma   90.00
#
_symmetry.space_group_name_H-M   'P 1'
#
loop_
_entity.id
_entity.type
_entity.pdbx_description
1 polymer ?
#
loop_
_entity_poly.entity_id
_entity_poly.type
_entity_poly.pdbx_seq_one_letter_code
_entity_poly.pdbx_strand_id
1 'polypeptide(L)' 'METNGSGRALRRNASHVVDAELEHLEWATRQPLLDILDAQYWRRRVLALQSSYQLTHQQGIRVERMLRRLGGPVG' A
#
# COMPACT_ATOMS: atom_id res chain seq x y z
N MET A 1 -9.46 -34.75 10.10
CA MET A 1 -8.62 -34.27 8.99
C MET A 1 -8.78 -32.76 8.94
N GLU A 2 -7.70 -32.06 9.28
CA GLU A 2 -7.55 -30.61 9.19
C GLU A 2 -7.52 -30.17 7.72
N THR A 3 -8.05 -29.00 7.39
CA THR A 3 -7.35 -28.03 6.53
C THR A 3 -7.81 -26.59 6.82
N ASN A 4 -6.84 -25.80 7.27
CA ASN A 4 -6.85 -24.34 7.33
C ASN A 4 -7.31 -23.73 5.99
N GLY A 5 -8.43 -23.03 6.00
CA GLY A 5 -8.85 -22.15 4.92
C GLY A 5 -8.75 -20.70 5.35
N SER A 6 -7.55 -20.20 5.62
CA SER A 6 -7.29 -18.78 5.85
C SER A 6 -7.91 -17.98 4.71
N GLY A 7 -8.97 -17.21 5.03
CA GLY A 7 -9.73 -16.43 4.08
C GLY A 7 -8.80 -15.49 3.32
N ARG A 8 -8.34 -15.93 2.15
CA ARG A 8 -7.58 -15.13 1.21
C ARG A 8 -8.58 -14.11 0.69
N ALA A 9 -8.68 -12.96 1.38
CA ALA A 9 -9.55 -11.87 1.02
C ALA A 9 -9.44 -11.66 -0.49
N LEU A 10 -10.57 -11.80 -1.19
CA LEU A 10 -10.62 -11.74 -2.64
C LEU A 10 -10.09 -10.36 -3.06
N ARG A 11 -8.83 -10.33 -3.50
CA ARG A 11 -8.17 -9.08 -3.88
C ARG A 11 -8.92 -8.49 -5.07
N ARG A 12 -9.31 -7.22 -4.95
CA ARG A 12 -10.08 -6.54 -5.99
C ARG A 12 -9.19 -6.25 -7.19
N ASN A 13 -9.68 -6.57 -8.40
CA ASN A 13 -9.06 -6.16 -9.66
C ASN A 13 -9.59 -4.78 -10.04
N ALA A 14 -8.85 -3.73 -9.68
CA ALA A 14 -9.24 -2.34 -9.96
C ALA A 14 -7.98 -1.48 -10.20
N SER A 15 -7.23 -1.78 -11.26
CA SER A 15 -5.93 -1.15 -11.53
C SER A 15 -5.99 0.38 -11.52
N HIS A 16 -6.99 0.98 -12.17
CA HIS A 16 -7.12 2.44 -12.24
C HIS A 16 -7.37 3.08 -10.86
N VAL A 17 -8.10 2.40 -9.97
CA VAL A 17 -8.32 2.87 -8.59
C VAL A 17 -7.00 2.82 -7.82
N VAL A 18 -6.23 1.73 -7.99
CA VAL A 18 -4.92 1.59 -7.37
C VAL A 18 -3.97 2.70 -7.85
N ASP A 19 -3.98 3.04 -9.14
CA ASP A 19 -3.13 4.12 -9.66
C ASP A 19 -3.48 5.47 -9.05
N ALA A 20 -4.78 5.81 -8.95
CA ALA A 20 -5.25 7.05 -8.32
C ALA A 20 -4.91 7.11 -6.82
N GLU A 21 -5.07 6.01 -6.10
CA GLU A 21 -4.70 5.92 -4.67
C GLU A 21 -3.18 6.06 -4.48
N LEU A 22 -2.37 5.44 -5.33
CA LEU A 22 -0.91 5.59 -5.28
C LEU A 22 -0.48 7.02 -5.57
N GLU A 23 -1.07 7.69 -6.56
CA GLU A 23 -0.82 9.11 -6.83
C GLU A 23 -1.17 9.99 -5.63
N HIS A 24 -2.34 9.77 -5.02
CA HIS A 24 -2.75 10.49 -3.83
C HIS A 24 -1.77 10.28 -2.67
N LEU A 25 -1.40 9.03 -2.38
CA LEU A 25 -0.47 8.70 -1.31
C LEU A 25 0.94 9.29 -1.58
N GLU A 26 1.39 9.27 -2.83
CA GLU A 26 2.68 9.86 -3.23
C GLU A 26 2.69 11.37 -3.05
N TRP A 27 1.61 12.06 -3.42
CA TRP A 27 1.46 13.50 -3.21
C TRP A 27 1.39 13.84 -1.72
N ALA A 28 0.56 13.13 -0.95
CA ALA A 28 0.32 13.41 0.47
C ALA A 28 1.58 13.22 1.32
N THR A 29 2.31 12.13 1.11
CA THR A 29 3.53 11.81 1.88
C THR A 29 4.75 12.66 1.49
N ARG A 30 4.62 13.56 0.51
CA ARG A 30 5.64 14.56 0.14
C ARG A 30 5.32 15.96 0.67
N GLN A 31 4.15 16.18 1.28
CA GLN A 31 3.79 17.49 1.80
C GLN A 31 4.47 17.73 3.16
N PRO A 32 5.29 18.79 3.30
CA PRO A 32 5.96 19.12 4.56
C PRO A 32 4.98 19.50 5.68
N LEU A 33 3.74 19.90 5.34
CA LEU A 33 2.68 20.22 6.32
C LEU A 33 2.00 18.97 6.91
N LEU A 34 2.16 17.81 6.27
CA LEU A 34 1.55 16.54 6.72
C LEU A 34 2.48 15.75 7.64
N ASP A 35 3.58 16.36 8.11
CA ASP A 35 4.48 15.82 9.13
C ASP A 35 3.78 15.58 10.49
N ILE A 36 2.56 16.14 10.66
CA ILE A 36 1.63 15.82 11.76
C ILE A 36 1.15 14.36 11.70
N LEU A 37 1.09 13.76 10.50
CA LEU A 37 0.70 12.37 10.32
C LEU A 37 1.94 11.47 10.29
N ASP A 38 2.08 10.68 11.35
CA ASP A 38 3.15 9.70 11.56
C ASP A 38 3.45 8.86 10.30
N ALA A 39 4.72 8.68 9.96
CA ALA A 39 5.18 7.80 8.89
C ALA A 39 4.56 6.39 8.98
N GLN A 40 4.28 5.90 10.19
CA GLN A 40 3.59 4.64 10.44
C GLN A 40 2.13 4.64 9.95
N TYR A 41 1.43 5.76 10.06
CA TYR A 41 0.07 5.90 9.51
C TYR A 41 0.07 5.72 7.99
N TRP A 42 0.98 6.41 7.30
CA TRP A 42 1.11 6.29 5.84
C TRP A 42 1.52 4.90 5.40
N ARG A 43 2.44 4.27 6.14
CA ARG A 43 2.83 2.88 5.91
C ARG A 43 1.63 1.93 6.00
N ARG A 44 0.78 2.07 7.01
CA ARG A 44 -0.45 1.26 7.15
C ARG A 44 -1.39 1.45 5.95
N ARG A 45 -1.54 2.67 5.45
CA ARG A 45 -2.38 2.94 4.26
C ARG A 45 -1.84 2.26 3.00
N VAL A 46 -0.52 2.32 2.78
CA VAL A 46 0.12 1.66 1.64
C VAL A 46 -0.01 0.13 1.73
N LEU A 47 0.17 -0.46 2.91
CA LEU A 47 -0.02 -1.91 3.13
C LEU A 47 -1.49 -2.34 2.98
N ALA A 48 -2.43 -1.51 3.42
CA ALA A 48 -3.86 -1.76 3.22
C ALA A 48 -4.21 -1.80 1.72
N LEU A 49 -3.64 -0.91 0.91
CA LEU A 49 -3.80 -0.94 -0.54
C LEU A 49 -3.22 -2.23 -1.15
N GLN A 50 -2.00 -2.62 -0.75
CA GLN A 50 -1.35 -3.85 -1.22
C GLN A 50 -2.11 -5.12 -0.86
N SER A 51 -2.74 -5.17 0.31
CA SER A 51 -3.50 -6.34 0.77
C SER A 51 -4.90 -6.41 0.16
N SER A 52 -5.51 -5.26 -0.16
CA SER A 52 -6.90 -5.18 -0.66
C SER A 52 -7.03 -5.36 -2.18
N TYR A 53 -5.97 -5.11 -2.94
CA TYR A 53 -6.00 -5.10 -4.40
C TYR A 53 -4.98 -6.05 -5.02
N GLN A 54 -5.31 -6.55 -6.21
CA GLN A 54 -4.34 -7.24 -7.03
C GLN A 54 -3.55 -6.21 -7.81
N LEU A 55 -2.28 -6.03 -7.43
CA LEU A 55 -1.39 -5.05 -8.03
C LEU A 55 -0.79 -5.59 -9.33
N THR A 56 -0.62 -4.70 -10.30
CA THR A 56 0.31 -4.95 -11.42
C THR A 56 1.75 -4.92 -10.93
N HIS A 57 2.69 -5.43 -11.74
CA HIS A 57 4.11 -5.39 -11.41
C HIS A 57 4.61 -3.95 -11.18
N GLN A 58 4.19 -3.01 -12.02
CA GLN A 58 4.56 -1.59 -11.90
C GLN A 58 4.01 -0.96 -10.62
N GLN A 59 2.76 -1.27 -10.27
CA GLN A 59 2.14 -0.80 -9.02
C GLN A 59 2.84 -1.39 -7.79
N GLY A 60 3.24 -2.67 -7.84
CA GLY A 60 4.05 -3.30 -6.79
C GLY A 60 5.37 -2.58 -6.56
N ILE A 61 6.09 -2.25 -7.63
CA ILE A 61 7.35 -1.47 -7.53
C ILE A 61 7.10 -0.09 -6.89
N ARG A 62 6.01 0.59 -7.25
CA ARG A 62 5.65 1.90 -6.65
C ARG A 62 5.39 1.75 -5.14
N VAL A 63 4.59 0.78 -4.75
CA VAL A 63 4.31 0.45 -3.33
C VAL A 63 5.60 0.23 -2.56
N GLU A 64 6.50 -0.60 -3.07
CA GLU A 64 7.78 -0.89 -2.40
C GLU A 64 8.67 0.34 -2.22
N ARG A 65 8.72 1.23 -3.23
CA ARG A 65 9.47 2.49 -3.13
C ARG A 65 8.89 3.40 -2.05
N MET A 66 7.56 3.47 -1.96
CA MET A 66 6.89 4.24 -0.92
C MET A 66 7.16 3.68 0.48
N LEU A 67 7.05 2.36 0.66
CA LEU A 67 7.32 1.70 1.95
C LEU A 67 8.77 1.91 2.40
N ARG A 68 9.74 1.87 1.47
CA ARG A 68 11.14 2.18 1.76
C ARG A 68 11.31 3.62 2.25
N ARG A 69 10.68 4.60 1.57
CA ARG A 69 10.72 6.01 1.96
C ARG A 69 10.10 6.26 3.35
N LEU A 70 9.02 5.54 3.67
CA LEU A 70 8.28 5.68 4.92
C LEU A 70 8.90 4.91 6.11
N GLY A 71 10.17 4.50 6.05
CA GLY A 71 10.90 3.98 7.21
C GLY A 71 11.14 2.46 7.26
N GLY A 72 11.49 1.83 6.13
CA GLY A 72 12.27 0.57 6.15
C GLY A 72 11.55 -0.71 5.69
N PRO A 73 12.29 -1.81 5.46
CA PRO A 73 11.86 -2.94 4.64
C PRO A 73 10.60 -3.66 5.17
N VAL A 74 9.89 -4.31 4.25
CA VAL A 74 8.89 -5.33 4.59
C VAL A 74 9.72 -6.55 5.01
N GLY A 75 9.87 -6.76 6.32
CA GLY A 75 10.36 -8.01 6.88
C GLY A 75 9.31 -9.11 6.76
#